data_AF-A0A660ZI76-F1
#
_entry.id   AF-A0A660ZI76-F1
#
_cell.length_a   1.000
_cell.length_b   1.000
_cell.length_c   1.000
_cell.angle_alpha   90.00
_cell.angle_beta   90.00
_cell.angle_gamma   90.00
#
_symmetry.space_group_name_H-M   'P 1'
#
loop_
_entity.id
_entity.type
_entity.pdbx_description
1 polymer ?
#
loop_
_entity_poly.entity_id
_entity_poly.type
_entity_poly.pdbx_seq_one_letter_code
_entity_poly.pdbx_strand_id
1 'polypeptide(L)'
;MKVKEIAEKIGGKVEGDPEFVIESIAPIESASENDLTFLAEPKLAEKVAGKTFGCLVVSKIPEKIGAKAYIVVSNVRSILPDLLQLFAKEEVPKPGISSYAYVDPAAEVHPTAVVMGF
;
A
#
# COMPACT_ATOMS: atom_id res chain seq x y z
N MET A 1 7.81 5.24 -6.73
CA MET A 1 7.09 4.64 -7.89
C MET A 1 6.21 5.72 -8.52
N LYS A 2 6.11 5.83 -9.85
CA LYS A 2 5.27 6.86 -10.48
C LYS A 2 3.79 6.51 -10.38
N VAL A 3 2.92 7.51 -10.32
CA VAL A 3 1.46 7.34 -10.24
C VAL A 3 0.93 6.47 -11.38
N LYS A 4 1.40 6.66 -12.62
CA LYS A 4 0.99 5.83 -13.76
C LYS A 4 1.28 4.35 -13.56
N GLU A 5 2.45 4.00 -13.01
CA GLU A 5 2.86 2.61 -12.81
C GLU A 5 1.98 1.94 -11.74
N ILE A 6 1.62 2.69 -10.70
CA ILE A 6 0.71 2.22 -9.65
C ILE A 6 -0.68 1.99 -10.25
N ALA A 7 -1.18 2.94 -11.03
CA ALA A 7 -2.49 2.85 -11.67
C ALA A 7 -2.60 1.65 -12.64
N GLU A 8 -1.55 1.39 -13.43
CA GLU A 8 -1.48 0.21 -14.31
C GLU A 8 -1.54 -1.10 -13.51
N LYS A 9 -0.85 -1.18 -12.38
CA LYS A 9 -0.84 -2.38 -11.53
C LYS A 9 -2.18 -2.64 -10.84
N ILE A 10 -2.89 -1.60 -10.42
CA ILE A 10 -4.19 -1.73 -9.72
C ILE A 10 -5.41 -1.58 -10.64
N GLY A 11 -5.19 -1.42 -11.96
CA GLY A 11 -6.27 -1.26 -12.94
C GLY A 11 -7.07 0.05 -12.81
N GLY A 12 -6.42 1.12 -12.34
CA GLY A 12 -7.04 2.42 -12.13
C GLY A 12 -6.78 3.41 -13.26
N LYS A 13 -7.62 4.46 -13.35
CA LYS A 13 -7.43 5.58 -14.26
C LYS A 13 -6.78 6.76 -13.53
N VAL A 14 -5.73 7.34 -14.11
CA VAL A 14 -5.07 8.52 -13.55
C VAL A 14 -5.79 9.81 -13.98
N GLU A 15 -5.97 10.73 -13.03
CA GLU A 15 -6.36 12.12 -13.27
C GLU A 15 -5.39 13.05 -12.50
N GLY A 16 -4.93 14.14 -13.09
CA GLY A 16 -3.84 14.97 -12.54
C GLY A 16 -2.47 14.60 -13.11
N ASP A 17 -1.42 14.60 -12.29
CA ASP A 17 -0.03 14.35 -12.74
C ASP A 17 0.36 12.85 -12.71
N PRO A 18 0.48 12.17 -13.86
CA PRO A 18 0.88 10.75 -13.93
C PRO A 18 2.37 10.50 -13.62
N GLU A 19 3.22 11.52 -13.71
CA GLU A 19 4.67 11.41 -13.51
C GLU A 19 5.07 11.65 -12.05
N PHE A 20 4.14 12.10 -11.20
CA PHE A 20 4.39 12.29 -9.78
C PHE A 20 4.92 11.01 -9.13
N VAL A 21 5.98 11.15 -8.32
CA VAL A 21 6.66 10.03 -7.66
C VAL A 21 6.15 9.90 -6.25
N ILE A 22 5.59 8.73 -5.93
CA ILE A 22 5.16 8.36 -4.58
C ILE A 22 6.35 7.84 -3.78
N GLU A 23 6.51 8.40 -2.58
CA GLU A 23 7.51 8.00 -1.59
C GLU A 23 7.00 6.89 -0.68
N SER A 24 5.76 7.02 -0.17
CA SER A 24 5.18 6.07 0.77
C SER A 24 3.66 5.94 0.65
N ILE A 25 3.09 4.95 1.35
CA ILE A 25 1.64 4.77 1.49
C ILE A 25 1.23 5.01 2.94
N ALA A 26 0.18 5.82 3.16
CA ALA A 26 -0.29 6.16 4.49
C ALA A 26 -1.82 6.28 4.57
N PRO A 27 -2.42 6.03 5.75
CA PRO A 27 -3.83 6.33 5.99
C PRO A 27 -4.16 7.80 5.77
N ILE A 28 -5.38 8.10 5.28
CA ILE A 28 -5.77 9.45 4.88
C ILE A 28 -5.71 10.49 6.03
N GLU A 29 -5.75 10.02 7.27
CA GLU A 29 -5.67 10.87 8.46
C GLU A 29 -4.23 11.37 8.71
N SER A 30 -3.22 10.55 8.40
CA SER A 30 -1.80 10.81 8.66
C SER A 30 -0.95 11.04 7.41
N ALA A 31 -1.52 10.88 6.21
CA ALA A 31 -0.84 11.06 4.94
C ALA A 31 -0.40 12.52 4.70
N SER A 32 0.77 12.67 4.08
CA SER A 32 1.37 13.93 3.66
C SER A 32 1.22 14.20 2.15
N GLU A 33 1.79 15.29 1.69
CA GLU A 33 1.76 15.74 0.29
C GLU A 33 2.63 14.92 -0.69
N ASN A 34 3.40 13.95 -0.17
CA ASN A 34 4.21 13.01 -0.96
C ASN A 34 3.72 11.56 -0.86
N ASP A 35 2.70 11.33 -0.04
CA ASP A 35 2.16 10.00 0.20
C ASP A 35 1.02 9.69 -0.76
N LEU A 36 0.92 8.40 -1.08
CA LEU A 36 -0.29 7.82 -1.62
C LEU A 36 -1.22 7.48 -0.46
N THR A 37 -2.48 7.87 -0.60
CA THR A 37 -3.54 7.49 0.34
C THR A 37 -4.79 7.06 -0.41
N PHE A 38 -5.79 6.57 0.33
CA PHE A 38 -7.01 6.01 -0.24
C PHE A 38 -8.24 6.47 0.54
N LEU A 39 -9.33 6.71 -0.18
CA LEU A 39 -10.63 7.03 0.41
C LEU A 39 -11.58 5.83 0.25
N ALA A 40 -11.49 4.89 1.19
CA ALA A 40 -12.37 3.71 1.21
C ALA A 40 -13.79 4.05 1.71
N GLU A 41 -13.92 5.06 2.56
CA GLU A 41 -15.19 5.48 3.14
C GLU A 41 -15.48 6.94 2.80
N PRO A 42 -16.57 7.22 2.05
CA PRO A 42 -16.90 8.59 1.66
C PRO A 42 -17.06 9.56 2.84
N LYS A 43 -17.49 9.05 4.01
CA LYS A 43 -17.65 9.85 5.24
C LYS A 43 -16.33 10.41 5.79
N LEU A 44 -15.19 9.76 5.47
CA LEU A 44 -13.88 10.28 5.86
C LEU A 44 -13.51 11.53 5.08
N ALA A 45 -14.15 11.79 3.92
CA ALA A 45 -13.82 12.93 3.09
C ALA A 45 -14.06 14.27 3.81
N GLU A 46 -15.08 14.35 4.67
CA GLU A 46 -15.37 15.56 5.44
C GLU A 46 -14.32 15.82 6.53
N LYS A 47 -13.72 14.77 7.10
CA LYS A 47 -12.67 14.91 8.13
C LYS A 47 -11.36 15.45 7.59
N VAL A 48 -11.10 15.25 6.30
CA VAL A 48 -9.87 15.69 5.63
C VAL A 48 -10.12 16.77 4.59
N ALA A 49 -11.29 17.41 4.65
CA ALA A 49 -11.61 18.53 3.76
C ALA A 49 -10.56 19.65 3.89
N GLY A 50 -10.09 20.16 2.76
CA GLY A 50 -9.05 21.18 2.71
C GLY A 50 -7.61 20.65 2.87
N LYS A 51 -7.40 19.35 3.10
CA LYS A 51 -6.06 18.75 3.01
C LYS A 51 -5.69 18.49 1.55
N THR A 52 -4.37 18.52 1.30
CA THR A 52 -3.77 18.15 0.01
C THR A 52 -2.86 16.95 0.20
N PHE A 53 -2.98 15.96 -0.69
CA PHE A 53 -2.19 14.74 -0.67
C PHE A 53 -1.31 14.61 -1.92
N GLY A 54 -0.34 13.71 -1.89
CA GLY A 54 0.44 13.38 -3.09
C GLY A 54 -0.42 12.70 -4.14
N CYS A 55 -0.95 11.53 -3.80
CA CYS A 55 -1.90 10.81 -4.65
C CYS A 55 -3.07 10.26 -3.84
N LEU A 56 -4.30 10.40 -4.37
CA LEU A 56 -5.50 9.89 -3.72
C LEU A 56 -6.19 8.82 -4.57
N VAL A 57 -6.30 7.61 -4.03
CA VAL A 57 -7.06 6.51 -4.65
C VAL A 57 -8.53 6.59 -4.22
N VAL A 58 -9.43 6.75 -5.19
CA VAL A 58 -10.86 7.01 -4.96
C VAL A 58 -11.75 6.27 -5.95
N SER A 59 -13.01 6.06 -5.60
CA SER A 59 -14.02 5.65 -6.58
C SER A 59 -14.65 6.80 -7.35
N LYS A 60 -14.63 7.99 -6.75
CA LYS A 60 -15.06 9.25 -7.35
C LYS A 60 -14.22 10.38 -6.78
N ILE A 61 -13.78 11.30 -7.65
CA ILE A 61 -12.96 12.44 -7.23
C ILE A 61 -13.78 13.34 -6.28
N PRO A 62 -13.31 13.56 -5.04
CA PRO A 62 -13.97 14.46 -4.09
C PRO A 62 -13.73 15.93 -4.47
N GLU A 63 -14.72 16.79 -4.26
CA GLU A 63 -14.61 18.23 -4.60
C GLU A 63 -13.79 19.03 -3.59
N LYS A 64 -13.74 18.59 -2.32
CA LYS A 64 -13.15 19.33 -1.19
C LYS A 64 -11.77 18.84 -0.76
N ILE A 65 -11.19 17.88 -1.47
CA ILE A 65 -9.87 17.30 -1.16
C ILE A 65 -9.00 17.51 -2.37
N GLY A 66 -7.82 18.10 -2.17
CA GLY A 66 -6.83 18.27 -3.21
C GLY A 66 -5.85 17.08 -3.25
N ALA A 67 -5.36 16.76 -4.44
CA ALA A 67 -4.20 15.90 -4.61
C ALA A 67 -3.44 16.30 -5.87
N LYS A 68 -2.13 16.02 -5.93
CA LYS A 68 -1.32 16.20 -7.16
C LYS A 68 -1.78 15.23 -8.25
N ALA A 69 -2.22 14.03 -7.85
CA ALA A 69 -2.86 13.07 -8.73
C ALA A 69 -3.97 12.27 -8.01
N TYR A 70 -4.89 11.73 -8.80
CA TYR A 70 -5.92 10.80 -8.37
C TYR A 70 -5.80 9.51 -9.17
N ILE A 71 -6.05 8.37 -8.51
CA ILE A 71 -6.26 7.10 -9.19
C ILE A 71 -7.71 6.68 -8.95
N VAL A 72 -8.49 6.69 -10.02
CA VAL A 72 -9.92 6.39 -10.00
C VAL A 72 -10.13 4.90 -10.30
N VAL A 73 -10.77 4.19 -9.37
CA VAL A 73 -11.04 2.74 -9.45
C VAL A 73 -12.50 2.46 -9.14
N SER A 74 -13.08 1.37 -9.65
CA SER A 74 -14.50 1.06 -9.37
C SER A 74 -14.75 0.75 -7.88
N ASN A 75 -13.80 0.10 -7.21
CA ASN A 75 -13.91 -0.23 -5.79
C ASN A 75 -12.55 -0.16 -5.08
N VAL A 76 -12.38 0.86 -4.24
CA VAL A 76 -11.14 1.11 -3.47
C VAL A 76 -10.83 -0.02 -2.50
N ARG A 77 -11.85 -0.64 -1.87
CA ARG A 77 -11.65 -1.73 -0.90
C ARG A 77 -11.13 -3.01 -1.55
N SER A 78 -11.51 -3.27 -2.80
CA SER A 78 -11.10 -4.46 -3.51
C SER A 78 -9.64 -4.43 -3.93
N ILE A 79 -9.10 -3.25 -4.26
CA ILE A 79 -7.71 -3.09 -4.73
C ILE A 79 -6.71 -2.85 -3.59
N LEU A 80 -7.20 -2.70 -2.36
CA LEU A 80 -6.40 -2.33 -1.20
C LEU A 80 -5.31 -3.37 -0.87
N PRO A 81 -5.58 -4.69 -0.90
CA PRO A 81 -4.55 -5.71 -0.71
C PRO A 81 -3.44 -5.64 -1.77
N ASP A 82 -3.81 -5.49 -3.05
CA ASP A 82 -2.85 -5.37 -4.15
C ASP A 82 -2.00 -4.10 -4.01
N LEU A 83 -2.66 -2.98 -3.70
CA LEU A 83 -2.00 -1.69 -3.48
C LEU A 83 -0.99 -1.76 -2.32
N LEU A 84 -1.38 -2.36 -1.18
CA LEU A 84 -0.49 -2.51 -0.03
C LEU A 84 0.69 -3.42 -0.35
N GLN A 85 0.50 -4.48 -1.14
CA GLN A 85 1.58 -5.36 -1.59
C GLN A 85 2.62 -4.62 -2.45
N LEU A 86 2.24 -3.58 -3.21
CA LEU A 86 3.21 -2.78 -3.98
C LEU A 86 4.23 -2.04 -3.10
N PHE A 87 3.86 -1.74 -1.85
CA PHE A 87 4.69 -1.03 -0.88
C PHE A 87 5.15 -1.92 0.27
N ALA A 88 4.70 -3.18 0.30
CA ALA A 88 5.16 -4.15 1.26
C ALA A 88 6.64 -4.43 1.00
N LYS A 89 7.48 -4.19 2.00
CA LYS A 89 8.86 -4.63 1.95
C LYS A 89 8.85 -6.14 2.16
N GLU A 90 9.26 -6.89 1.15
CA GLU A 90 9.39 -8.33 1.26
C GLU A 90 10.57 -8.64 2.21
N GLU A 91 10.27 -8.80 3.50
CA GLU A 91 11.23 -9.36 4.45
C GLU A 91 11.26 -10.87 4.23
N VAL A 92 12.06 -11.30 3.27
CA VAL A 92 12.31 -12.72 3.04
C VAL A 92 13.07 -13.24 4.26
N PRO A 93 12.46 -14.09 5.10
CA PRO A 93 13.16 -14.62 6.25
C PRO A 93 14.31 -15.48 5.75
N LYS A 94 15.49 -15.27 6.35
CA LYS A 94 16.69 -16.01 5.94
C LYS A 94 16.53 -17.49 6.33
N PRO A 95 16.88 -18.43 5.43
CA PRO A 95 16.92 -19.85 5.77
C PRO A 95 17.72 -20.10 7.04
N GLY A 96 17.24 -21.04 7.85
CA GLY A 96 17.87 -21.42 9.11
C GLY A 96 16.86 -21.80 10.19
N ILE A 97 17.42 -22.32 11.29
CA ILE A 97 16.67 -22.70 12.48
C ILE A 97 16.98 -21.66 13.56
N SER A 98 15.95 -20.99 14.06
CA SER A 98 16.07 -20.07 15.20
C SER A 98 16.62 -20.81 16.42
N SER A 99 17.45 -20.15 17.23
CA SER A 99 17.92 -20.69 18.52
C SER A 99 16.80 -20.92 19.54
N TYR A 100 15.61 -20.36 19.28
CA TYR A 100 14.40 -20.56 20.10
C TYR A 100 13.44 -21.60 19.51
N ALA A 101 13.79 -22.23 18.39
CA ALA A 101 13.00 -23.31 17.82
C ALA A 101 13.35 -24.64 18.50
N TYR A 102 12.33 -25.40 18.87
CA TYR A 102 12.48 -26.79 19.30
C TYR A 102 12.26 -27.71 18.09
N VAL A 103 13.35 -28.28 17.58
CA VAL A 103 13.34 -29.25 16.48
C VAL A 103 13.77 -30.59 17.05
N ASP A 104 12.99 -31.63 16.80
CA ASP A 104 13.35 -33.00 17.20
C ASP A 104 14.69 -33.39 16.55
N PRO A 105 15.66 -33.98 17.28
CA PRO A 105 16.96 -34.35 16.73
C PRO A 105 16.90 -35.34 15.55
N ALA A 106 15.83 -36.11 15.41
CA ALA A 106 15.63 -37.04 14.30
C ALA A 106 14.96 -36.39 13.08
N ALA A 107 14.55 -35.12 13.18
CA ALA A 107 13.91 -34.41 12.08
C ALA A 107 14.94 -33.92 11.05
N GLU A 108 14.63 -34.12 9.77
CA GLU A 108 15.41 -33.56 8.67
C GLU A 108 14.77 -32.26 8.20
N VAL A 109 15.51 -31.15 8.34
CA VAL A 109 15.08 -29.81 7.90
C VAL A 109 15.81 -29.44 6.62
N HIS A 110 15.06 -29.11 5.58
CA HIS A 110 15.65 -28.70 4.30
C HIS A 110 16.50 -27.42 4.49
N PRO A 111 17.68 -27.29 3.84
CA PRO A 111 18.57 -26.13 4.02
C PRO A 111 17.97 -24.76 3.67
N THR A 112 16.88 -24.74 2.89
CA THR A 112 16.15 -23.51 2.52
C THR A 112 14.96 -23.21 3.44
N ALA A 113 14.68 -24.08 4.41
CA ALA A 113 13.58 -23.87 5.34
C ALA A 113 13.92 -22.78 6.35
N VAL A 114 12.87 -22.12 6.86
CA VAL A 114 12.95 -21.16 7.95
C VAL A 114 12.13 -21.72 9.11
N VAL A 115 12.80 -22.02 10.23
CA VAL A 115 12.13 -22.47 11.45
C VAL A 115 12.19 -21.34 12.47
N MET A 116 11.03 -20.72 12.74
CA MET A 116 10.91 -19.61 13.69
C MET A 116 10.83 -20.13 15.13
N GLY A 117 11.22 -19.29 16.09
CA GLY A 117 11.06 -19.59 17.51
C GLY A 117 9.61 -19.42 17.96
N PHE A 118 9.25 -20.12 19.04
CA PHE A 118 8.02 -19.87 19.78
C PHE A 118 8.21 -18.79 20.84
#